data_AF-A0A2N2F6D7-F1
#
_entry.id   AF-A0A2N2F6D7-F1
#
_cell.length_a   1.000
_cell.length_b   1.000
_cell.length_c   1.000
_cell.angle_alpha   90.00
_cell.angle_beta   90.00
_cell.angle_gamma   90.00
#
_symmetry.space_group_name_H-M   'P 1'
#
loop_
_entity.id
_entity.type
_entity.pdbx_description
1 polymer ?
#
loop_
_entity_poly.entity_id
_entity_poly.type
_entity_poly.pdbx_seq_one_letter_code
_entity_poly.pdbx_strand_id
1 'polypeptide(L)'
;MRYIFLACLCLVSVVFFFSIKSNSEVVYRGQTKEEAFSFVMDSIKKFSWYRDKGYAVSLPVHTAFEELCQKSELLEGKDTSFLRQFFCTEIYDAAQFAESLDIIRQTAAVVQKALQKLTVLGINWGFKVKPRYDIVLTLYGPGGNYMWTDDVGTVVIKIDASVSLKSKEWYLETIVHEMVHIGIEEDIVQKNYLSHGEKERLVDLICSFYLIDLLSGYKNQEEVDKKIDSFIDEKIIRENLPAAIEAFIAQYPRESSALC
;
A
#
# COMPACT_ATOMS: atom_id res chain seq x y z
N MET A 1 17.57 54.16 45.58
CA MET A 1 18.08 52.81 45.23
C MET A 1 16.98 51.78 45.51
N ARG A 2 16.25 51.35 44.47
CA ARG A 2 15.32 50.22 44.54
C ARG A 2 15.62 49.33 43.34
N TYR A 3 16.31 48.23 43.56
CA TYR A 3 16.52 47.18 42.57
C TYR A 3 15.30 46.26 42.59
N ILE A 4 14.52 46.27 41.51
CA ILE A 4 13.45 45.29 41.27
C ILE A 4 14.12 44.09 40.57
N PHE A 5 14.20 42.97 41.28
CA PHE A 5 14.64 41.69 40.72
C PHE A 5 13.53 41.14 39.81
N LEU A 6 13.75 41.19 38.50
CA LEU A 6 12.90 40.52 37.51
C LEU A 6 13.33 39.05 37.46
N ALA A 7 12.60 38.17 38.15
CA ALA A 7 12.81 36.73 38.07
C ALA A 7 12.29 36.23 36.71
N CYS A 8 13.22 36.01 35.78
CA CYS A 8 12.95 35.42 34.47
C CYS A 8 12.62 33.94 34.68
N LEU A 9 11.33 33.60 34.66
CA LEU A 9 10.85 32.22 34.72
C LEU A 9 11.17 31.54 33.38
N CYS A 10 12.34 30.93 33.25
CA CYS A 10 12.64 30.01 32.16
C CYS A 10 11.76 28.77 32.32
N LEU A 11 10.59 28.79 31.67
CA LEU A 11 9.82 27.58 31.36
C LEU A 11 10.68 26.70 30.45
N VAL A 12 11.47 25.82 31.06
CA VAL A 12 12.05 24.69 30.35
C VAL A 12 10.88 23.77 30.01
N SER A 13 10.34 23.92 28.81
CA SER A 13 9.43 22.95 28.22
C SER A 13 10.23 21.65 28.06
N VAL A 14 10.12 20.78 29.06
CA VAL A 14 10.55 19.39 28.96
C VAL A 14 9.64 18.75 27.92
N VAL A 15 10.09 18.77 26.66
CA VAL A 15 9.47 18.00 25.59
C VAL A 15 9.76 16.55 25.92
N PHE A 16 8.82 15.89 26.60
CA PHE A 16 8.84 14.46 26.77
C PHE A 16 8.67 13.84 25.38
N PHE A 17 9.79 13.43 24.77
CA PHE A 17 9.78 12.55 23.62
C PHE A 17 9.30 11.16 24.09
N PHE A 18 7.99 11.02 24.26
CA PHE A 18 7.40 9.70 24.38
C PHE A 18 7.68 8.97 23.07
N SER A 19 8.50 7.92 23.13
CA SER A 19 8.70 7.02 22.01
C SER A 19 7.36 6.36 21.70
N ILE A 20 6.64 6.87 20.71
CA ILE A 20 5.41 6.27 20.21
C ILE A 20 5.80 4.92 19.62
N LYS A 21 5.49 3.84 20.33
CA LYS A 21 5.60 2.49 19.80
C LYS A 21 4.29 2.18 19.09
N SER A 22 4.37 1.91 17.79
CA SER A 22 3.30 1.17 17.14
C SER A 22 3.31 -0.25 17.72
N ASN A 23 2.13 -0.73 18.12
CA ASN A 23 1.94 -2.11 18.56
C ASN A 23 1.44 -3.01 17.42
N SER A 24 1.51 -2.53 16.17
CA SER A 24 1.03 -3.29 15.03
C SER A 24 1.84 -4.59 14.85
N GLU A 25 1.14 -5.71 14.88
CA GLU A 25 1.72 -7.01 14.50
C GLU A 25 1.99 -7.01 12.99
N VAL A 26 3.16 -7.52 12.56
CA VAL A 26 3.44 -7.70 11.13
C VAL A 26 3.82 -9.15 10.88
N VAL A 27 3.05 -9.83 10.03
CA VAL A 27 3.20 -11.25 9.71
C VAL A 27 3.63 -11.41 8.25
N TYR A 28 4.71 -12.17 8.01
CA TYR A 28 5.22 -12.44 6.66
C TYR A 28 4.96 -13.90 6.28
N ARG A 29 4.25 -14.13 5.18
CA ARG A 29 3.88 -15.47 4.70
C ARG A 29 3.71 -15.53 3.19
N GLY A 30 3.80 -16.72 2.61
CA GLY A 30 3.28 -16.95 1.26
C GLY A 30 1.75 -17.06 1.29
N GLN A 31 1.11 -16.82 0.15
CA GLN A 31 -0.28 -17.22 -0.04
C GLN A 31 -0.39 -18.74 0.13
N THR A 32 -1.49 -19.19 0.72
CA THR A 32 -1.93 -20.58 0.59
C THR A 32 -2.43 -20.83 -0.84
N LYS A 33 -2.51 -22.11 -1.24
CA LYS A 33 -3.03 -22.49 -2.56
C LYS A 33 -4.45 -21.96 -2.85
N GLU A 34 -5.28 -21.87 -1.83
CA GLU A 34 -6.66 -21.39 -1.94
C GLU A 34 -6.72 -19.87 -2.12
N GLU A 35 -5.90 -19.13 -1.35
CA GLU A 35 -5.73 -17.69 -1.52
C GLU A 35 -5.16 -17.37 -2.90
N ALA A 36 -4.13 -18.11 -3.34
CA ALA A 36 -3.51 -17.92 -4.64
C ALA A 36 -4.49 -18.19 -5.79
N PHE A 37 -5.28 -19.27 -5.71
CA PHE A 37 -6.32 -19.55 -6.71
C PHE A 37 -7.36 -18.42 -6.75
N SER A 38 -7.89 -18.02 -5.59
CA SER A 38 -8.87 -16.94 -5.50
C SER A 38 -8.33 -15.64 -6.07
N PHE A 39 -7.07 -15.30 -5.76
CA PHE A 39 -6.39 -14.11 -6.25
C PHE A 39 -6.17 -14.13 -7.78
N VAL A 40 -5.83 -15.29 -8.35
CA VAL A 40 -5.74 -15.46 -9.81
C VAL A 40 -7.11 -15.22 -10.46
N MET A 41 -8.17 -15.81 -9.92
CA MET A 41 -9.51 -15.65 -10.49
C MET A 41 -9.99 -14.19 -10.42
N ASP A 42 -9.72 -13.49 -9.31
CA ASP A 42 -10.04 -12.07 -9.19
C ASP A 42 -9.17 -11.19 -10.10
N SER A 43 -7.91 -11.57 -10.33
CA SER A 43 -7.05 -10.90 -11.29
C SER A 43 -7.56 -11.03 -12.72
N ILE A 44 -8.08 -12.22 -13.09
CA ILE A 44 -8.68 -12.45 -14.42
C ILE A 44 -9.95 -11.61 -14.60
N LYS A 45 -10.82 -11.52 -13.59
CA LYS A 45 -12.03 -10.65 -13.66
C LYS A 45 -11.67 -9.18 -13.88
N LYS A 46 -10.53 -8.73 -13.34
CA LYS A 46 -10.05 -7.35 -13.42
C LYS A 46 -9.05 -7.14 -14.57
N PHE A 47 -8.81 -8.13 -15.42
CA PHE A 47 -7.71 -8.12 -16.38
C PHE A 47 -7.80 -6.94 -17.36
N SER A 48 -9.00 -6.66 -17.89
CA SER A 48 -9.23 -5.49 -18.77
C SER A 48 -8.90 -4.18 -18.06
N TRP A 49 -9.35 -4.00 -16.82
CA TRP A 49 -9.04 -2.81 -16.02
C TRP A 49 -7.53 -2.65 -15.80
N TYR A 50 -6.83 -3.74 -15.45
CA TYR A 50 -5.37 -3.71 -15.27
C TYR A 50 -4.65 -3.27 -16.54
N ARG A 51 -5.02 -3.85 -17.69
CA ARG A 51 -4.45 -3.49 -18.99
C ARG A 51 -4.70 -2.03 -19.33
N ASP A 52 -5.92 -1.53 -19.11
CA ASP A 52 -6.28 -0.14 -19.41
C ASP A 52 -5.54 0.87 -18.52
N LYS A 53 -5.05 0.41 -17.35
CA LYS A 53 -4.18 1.17 -16.43
C LYS A 53 -2.68 0.89 -16.62
N GLY A 54 -2.29 0.14 -17.64
CA GLY A 54 -0.88 -0.14 -17.95
C GLY A 54 -0.22 -1.17 -17.02
N TYR A 55 -0.97 -1.87 -16.19
CA TYR A 55 -0.41 -2.88 -15.29
C TYR A 55 -0.01 -4.16 -16.02
N ALA A 56 1.21 -4.64 -15.75
CA ALA A 56 1.65 -5.97 -16.12
C ALA A 56 1.18 -7.02 -15.11
N VAL A 57 0.16 -7.80 -15.48
CA VAL A 57 -0.40 -8.88 -14.65
C VAL A 57 0.26 -10.21 -15.02
N SER A 58 0.85 -10.89 -14.03
CA SER A 58 1.35 -12.25 -14.20
C SER A 58 0.23 -13.24 -13.89
N LEU A 59 0.07 -14.28 -14.71
CA LEU A 59 -0.90 -15.34 -14.50
C LEU A 59 -0.23 -16.70 -14.69
N PRO A 60 -0.83 -17.80 -14.20
CA PRO A 60 -0.30 -19.13 -14.44
C PRO A 60 -0.09 -19.38 -15.94
N VAL A 61 1.11 -19.84 -16.32
CA VAL A 61 1.46 -20.15 -17.70
C VAL A 61 0.83 -21.49 -18.08
N HIS A 62 -0.44 -21.45 -18.44
CA HIS A 62 -1.21 -22.62 -18.84
C HIS A 62 -2.41 -22.19 -19.69
N THR A 63 -2.68 -22.92 -20.78
CA THR A 63 -3.71 -22.59 -21.78
C THR A 63 -5.09 -22.36 -21.15
N ALA A 64 -5.46 -23.18 -20.15
CA ALA A 64 -6.72 -23.05 -19.42
C ALA A 64 -6.91 -21.68 -18.74
N PHE A 65 -5.83 -21.00 -18.32
CA PHE A 65 -5.90 -19.66 -17.73
C PHE A 65 -5.79 -18.56 -18.79
N GLU A 66 -4.99 -18.76 -19.83
CA GLU A 66 -4.84 -17.83 -20.95
C GLU A 66 -6.18 -17.58 -21.68
N GLU A 67 -6.96 -18.65 -21.93
CA GLU A 67 -8.27 -18.55 -22.58
C GLU A 67 -9.27 -17.70 -21.77
N LEU A 68 -9.19 -17.77 -20.44
CA LEU A 68 -10.07 -17.01 -19.54
C LEU A 68 -9.75 -15.51 -19.55
N CYS A 69 -8.50 -15.14 -19.83
CA CYS A 69 -8.08 -13.74 -19.90
C CYS A 69 -8.63 -13.01 -21.13
N GLN A 70 -8.81 -13.75 -22.23
CA GLN A 70 -9.35 -13.20 -23.47
C GLN A 70 -10.87 -13.01 -23.41
N LYS A 71 -11.53 -13.72 -22.49
CA LYS A 71 -12.98 -13.80 -22.41
C LYS A 71 -13.42 -13.89 -20.94
N SER A 72 -13.09 -12.87 -20.16
CA SER A 72 -13.37 -12.84 -18.71
C SER A 72 -14.85 -13.01 -18.37
N GLU A 73 -15.75 -12.61 -19.28
CA GLU A 73 -17.20 -12.82 -19.22
C GLU A 73 -17.58 -14.31 -19.18
N LEU A 74 -16.70 -15.21 -19.63
CA LEU A 74 -16.91 -16.65 -19.52
C LEU A 74 -16.80 -17.18 -18.09
N LEU A 75 -16.37 -16.38 -17.11
CA LEU A 75 -16.30 -16.81 -15.72
C LEU A 75 -17.64 -16.76 -14.99
N GLU A 76 -18.59 -15.96 -15.46
CA GLU A 76 -19.86 -15.80 -14.77
C GLU A 76 -20.70 -17.08 -14.87
N GLY A 77 -21.04 -17.67 -13.72
CA GLY A 77 -21.86 -18.88 -13.63
C GLY A 77 -21.18 -20.19 -14.04
N LYS A 78 -19.86 -20.20 -14.31
CA LYS A 78 -19.13 -21.46 -14.59
C LYS A 78 -18.65 -22.15 -13.32
N ASP A 79 -18.74 -23.47 -13.33
CA ASP A 79 -18.09 -24.32 -12.33
C ASP A 79 -16.57 -24.29 -12.54
N THR A 80 -15.86 -23.67 -11.62
CA THR A 80 -14.38 -23.58 -11.62
C THR A 80 -13.73 -24.68 -10.78
N SER A 81 -14.47 -25.68 -10.31
CA SER A 81 -13.95 -26.72 -9.41
C SER A 81 -12.80 -27.51 -10.04
N PHE A 82 -12.88 -27.83 -11.33
CA PHE A 82 -11.79 -28.48 -12.07
C PHE A 82 -10.54 -27.59 -12.12
N LEU A 83 -10.69 -26.30 -12.46
CA LEU A 83 -9.57 -25.35 -12.51
C LEU A 83 -8.92 -25.18 -11.13
N ARG A 84 -9.74 -25.12 -10.08
CA ARG A 84 -9.27 -25.04 -8.70
C ARG A 84 -8.46 -26.28 -8.33
N GLN A 85 -9.00 -27.47 -8.58
CA GLN A 85 -8.31 -28.72 -8.29
C GLN A 85 -6.97 -28.78 -9.04
N PHE A 86 -7.00 -28.53 -10.35
CA PHE A 86 -5.82 -28.53 -11.21
C PHE A 86 -4.77 -27.51 -10.74
N PHE A 87 -5.17 -26.28 -10.42
CA PHE A 87 -4.26 -25.27 -9.90
C PHE A 87 -3.60 -25.71 -8.60
N CYS A 88 -4.41 -26.22 -7.66
CA CYS A 88 -3.96 -26.61 -6.33
C CYS A 88 -3.08 -27.87 -6.32
N THR A 89 -3.09 -28.70 -7.38
CA THR A 89 -2.28 -29.92 -7.46
C THR A 89 -1.10 -29.79 -8.43
N GLU A 90 -1.28 -29.11 -9.56
CA GLU A 90 -0.29 -29.11 -10.65
C GLU A 90 0.48 -27.79 -10.81
N ILE A 91 -0.09 -26.66 -10.37
CA ILE A 91 0.47 -25.32 -10.65
C ILE A 91 1.08 -24.71 -9.40
N TYR A 92 0.36 -24.76 -8.29
CA TYR A 92 0.78 -24.10 -7.06
C TYR A 92 1.91 -24.88 -6.38
N ASP A 93 2.99 -24.16 -6.04
CA ASP A 93 4.09 -24.70 -5.24
C ASP A 93 4.51 -23.68 -4.16
N ALA A 94 4.31 -24.06 -2.90
CA ALA A 94 4.65 -23.23 -1.75
C ALA A 94 6.16 -23.04 -1.56
N ALA A 95 6.99 -23.96 -2.09
CA ALA A 95 8.44 -23.89 -1.94
C ALA A 95 9.03 -22.65 -2.63
N GLN A 96 8.35 -22.13 -3.65
CA GLN A 96 8.78 -20.94 -4.39
C GLN A 96 8.82 -19.65 -3.54
N PHE A 97 8.16 -19.64 -2.37
CA PHE A 97 8.17 -18.46 -1.49
C PHE A 97 9.39 -18.37 -0.58
N ALA A 98 10.11 -19.47 -0.33
CA ALA A 98 11.06 -19.57 0.78
C ALA A 98 12.15 -18.49 0.73
N GLU A 99 12.80 -18.33 -0.41
CA GLU A 99 13.91 -17.37 -0.57
C GLU A 99 13.44 -15.91 -0.46
N SER A 100 12.31 -15.57 -1.10
CA SER A 100 11.75 -14.22 -1.00
C SER A 100 11.24 -13.91 0.41
N LEU A 101 10.74 -14.91 1.14
CA LEU A 101 10.35 -14.76 2.55
C LEU A 101 11.55 -14.43 3.44
N ASP A 102 12.71 -15.01 3.17
CA ASP A 102 13.91 -14.72 3.94
C ASP A 102 14.46 -13.32 3.66
N ILE A 103 14.32 -12.82 2.42
CA ILE A 103 14.67 -11.44 2.07
C ILE A 103 13.70 -10.45 2.74
N ILE A 104 12.39 -10.66 2.58
CA ILE A 104 11.39 -9.70 3.05
C ILE A 104 11.37 -9.60 4.58
N ARG A 105 11.64 -10.69 5.31
CA ARG A 105 11.75 -10.65 6.78
C ARG A 105 12.86 -9.73 7.27
N GLN A 106 13.89 -9.48 6.47
CA GLN A 106 14.97 -8.55 6.81
C GLN A 106 14.52 -7.08 6.77
N THR A 107 13.34 -6.78 6.22
CA THR A 107 12.75 -5.43 6.22
C THR A 107 11.97 -5.12 7.49
N ALA A 108 11.68 -6.13 8.32
CA ALA A 108 10.74 -6.02 9.43
C ALA A 108 11.03 -4.87 10.40
N ALA A 109 12.31 -4.64 10.74
CA ALA A 109 12.69 -3.55 11.63
C ALA A 109 12.41 -2.15 11.01
N VAL A 110 12.54 -2.02 9.69
CA VAL A 110 12.28 -0.75 8.98
C VAL A 110 10.78 -0.55 8.78
N VAL A 111 10.05 -1.61 8.44
CA VAL A 111 8.57 -1.59 8.36
C VAL A 111 7.97 -1.16 9.71
N GLN A 112 8.48 -1.67 10.83
CA GLN A 112 8.02 -1.27 12.16
C GLN A 112 8.31 0.22 12.45
N LYS A 113 9.46 0.76 12.01
CA LYS A 113 9.74 2.19 12.10
C LYS A 113 8.80 3.02 11.21
N ALA A 114 8.48 2.54 10.01
CA ALA A 114 7.52 3.20 9.14
C ALA A 114 6.14 3.26 9.80
N LEU A 115 5.65 2.16 10.38
CA LEU A 115 4.39 2.13 11.13
C LEU A 115 4.39 3.10 12.31
N GLN A 116 5.50 3.23 13.05
CA GLN A 116 5.63 4.24 14.12
C GLN A 116 5.48 5.66 13.57
N LYS A 117 6.13 5.98 12.44
CA LYS A 117 5.99 7.29 11.79
C LYS A 117 4.56 7.52 11.29
N LEU A 118 3.90 6.49 10.76
CA LEU A 118 2.51 6.56 10.30
C LEU A 118 1.53 6.72 11.48
N THR A 119 1.82 6.15 12.65
CA THR A 119 1.01 6.37 13.87
C THR A 119 1.00 7.85 14.28
N VAL A 120 2.10 8.58 14.05
CA VAL A 120 2.12 10.04 14.28
C VAL A 120 1.11 10.76 13.37
N LEU A 121 1.00 10.34 12.10
CA LEU A 121 -0.02 10.88 11.20
C LEU A 121 -1.44 10.52 11.68
N GLY A 122 -1.61 9.33 12.25
CA GLY A 122 -2.85 8.89 12.88
C GLY A 122 -3.29 9.80 14.02
N ILE A 123 -2.34 10.23 14.86
CA ILE A 123 -2.58 11.19 15.94
C ILE A 123 -2.91 12.59 15.40
N ASN A 124 -2.18 13.03 14.38
CA ASN A 124 -2.28 14.41 13.90
C ASN A 124 -3.56 14.67 13.10
N TRP A 125 -3.94 13.74 12.22
CA TRP A 125 -5.08 13.96 11.33
C TRP A 125 -5.89 12.71 10.99
N GLY A 126 -5.60 11.57 11.60
CA GLY A 126 -6.46 10.38 11.52
C GLY A 126 -6.06 9.30 10.51
N PHE A 127 -4.82 9.31 9.99
CA PHE A 127 -4.27 8.19 9.20
C PHE A 127 -4.55 6.83 9.88
N LYS A 128 -5.08 5.85 9.14
CA LYS A 128 -5.46 4.54 9.69
C LYS A 128 -4.28 3.57 9.71
N VAL A 129 -3.66 3.44 10.88
CA VAL A 129 -2.74 2.32 11.14
C VAL A 129 -3.54 1.13 11.66
N LYS A 130 -3.40 -0.03 11.00
CA LYS A 130 -4.11 -1.25 11.40
C LYS A 130 -3.40 -1.97 12.57
N PRO A 131 -4.15 -2.60 13.49
CA PRO A 131 -3.57 -3.42 14.57
C PRO A 131 -2.67 -4.55 14.07
N ARG A 132 -2.94 -5.07 12.87
CA ARG A 132 -2.15 -6.13 12.25
C ARG A 132 -1.97 -5.86 10.76
N TYR A 133 -0.78 -6.18 10.26
CA TYR A 133 -0.48 -6.24 8.84
C TYR A 133 -0.01 -7.63 8.41
N ASP A 134 -0.72 -8.22 7.45
CA ASP A 134 -0.30 -9.44 6.77
C ASP A 134 0.45 -9.06 5.49
N ILE A 135 1.75 -9.35 5.42
CA ILE A 135 2.57 -9.21 4.21
C ILE A 135 2.61 -10.57 3.52
N VAL A 136 1.88 -10.67 2.41
CA VAL A 136 1.56 -11.93 1.74
C VAL A 136 2.25 -11.98 0.37
N LEU A 137 3.14 -12.95 0.17
CA LEU A 137 3.78 -13.16 -1.13
C LEU A 137 2.88 -13.95 -2.07
N THR A 138 2.82 -13.53 -3.34
CA THR A 138 2.09 -14.21 -4.42
C THR A 138 2.99 -14.45 -5.63
N LEU A 139 2.69 -15.47 -6.42
CA LEU A 139 3.35 -15.74 -7.71
C LEU A 139 2.63 -15.08 -8.90
N TYR A 140 1.42 -14.55 -8.66
CA TYR A 140 0.49 -14.12 -9.70
C TYR A 140 -0.08 -12.73 -9.39
N GLY A 141 -0.72 -12.10 -10.36
CA GLY A 141 -1.34 -10.78 -10.24
C GLY A 141 -0.43 -9.60 -10.61
N PRO A 142 -0.79 -8.38 -10.18
CA PRO A 142 0.02 -7.17 -10.38
C PRO A 142 1.26 -7.15 -9.46
N GLY A 143 2.13 -6.15 -9.60
CA GLY A 143 3.36 -6.04 -8.79
C GLY A 143 3.11 -5.96 -7.28
N GLY A 144 2.20 -5.09 -6.86
CA GLY A 144 1.72 -4.93 -5.49
C GLY A 144 0.20 -4.76 -5.47
N ASN A 145 -0.43 -5.12 -4.36
CA ASN A 145 -1.85 -4.94 -4.11
C ASN A 145 -2.10 -4.84 -2.59
N TYR A 146 -3.23 -4.27 -2.20
CA TYR A 146 -3.64 -4.18 -0.81
C TYR A 146 -5.13 -4.47 -0.65
N MET A 147 -5.49 -4.93 0.55
CA MET A 147 -6.86 -5.10 1.00
C MET A 147 -6.88 -4.85 2.51
N TRP A 148 -8.01 -4.43 3.07
CA TRP A 148 -8.09 -4.19 4.51
C TRP A 148 -9.48 -4.49 5.07
N THR A 149 -9.48 -4.76 6.36
CA THR A 149 -10.65 -4.72 7.24
C THR A 149 -10.37 -3.71 8.36
N ASP A 150 -11.27 -3.60 9.34
CA ASP A 150 -11.04 -2.74 10.51
C ASP A 150 -9.76 -3.13 11.27
N ASP A 151 -9.49 -4.44 11.39
CA ASP A 151 -8.43 -4.98 12.24
C ASP A 151 -7.15 -5.38 11.48
N VAL A 152 -7.26 -5.67 10.18
CA VAL A 152 -6.15 -6.24 9.40
C VAL A 152 -5.94 -5.47 8.11
N GLY A 153 -4.73 -4.97 7.91
CA GLY A 153 -4.23 -4.57 6.60
C GLY A 153 -3.51 -5.75 5.94
N THR A 154 -3.80 -6.06 4.69
CA THR A 154 -3.07 -7.09 3.94
C THR A 154 -2.39 -6.44 2.76
N VAL A 155 -1.08 -6.61 2.68
CA VAL A 155 -0.25 -6.19 1.54
C VAL A 155 0.16 -7.44 0.79
N VAL A 156 -0.25 -7.55 -0.47
CA VAL A 156 0.07 -8.66 -1.35
C VAL A 156 1.18 -8.23 -2.32
N ILE A 157 2.28 -8.97 -2.35
CA ILE A 157 3.46 -8.63 -3.16
C ILE A 157 3.76 -9.77 -4.10
N LYS A 158 3.80 -9.47 -5.40
CA LYS A 158 4.22 -10.46 -6.39
C LYS A 158 5.72 -10.67 -6.34
N ILE A 159 6.11 -11.94 -6.33
CA ILE A 159 7.49 -12.39 -6.52
C ILE A 159 7.62 -13.04 -7.89
N ASP A 160 8.77 -12.83 -8.53
CA ASP A 160 9.10 -13.49 -9.79
C ASP A 160 9.89 -14.77 -9.47
N ALA A 161 9.25 -15.94 -9.58
CA ALA A 161 9.93 -17.22 -9.29
C ALA A 161 11.04 -17.59 -10.31
N SER A 162 11.07 -16.92 -11.46
CA SER A 162 11.96 -17.23 -12.59
C SER A 162 12.98 -16.12 -12.91
N VAL A 163 12.87 -14.95 -12.28
CA VAL A 163 13.71 -13.78 -12.54
C VAL A 163 14.55 -13.48 -11.31
N SER A 164 15.70 -12.84 -11.48
CA SER A 164 16.54 -12.35 -10.38
C SER A 164 15.68 -11.74 -9.27
N LEU A 165 15.86 -12.24 -8.05
CA LEU A 165 15.12 -11.79 -6.88
C LEU A 165 15.13 -10.26 -6.80
N LYS A 166 13.99 -9.69 -6.46
CA LYS A 166 13.92 -8.26 -6.17
C LYS A 166 14.81 -7.96 -4.96
N SER A 167 15.44 -6.80 -4.99
CA SER A 167 16.24 -6.31 -3.87
C SER A 167 15.38 -6.12 -2.62
N LYS A 168 16.01 -6.17 -1.45
CA LYS A 168 15.38 -5.85 -0.16
C LYS A 168 14.72 -4.47 -0.16
N GLU A 169 15.35 -3.50 -0.80
CA GLU A 169 14.89 -2.12 -0.92
C GLU A 169 13.56 -2.05 -1.67
N TRP A 170 13.49 -2.70 -2.84
CA TRP A 170 12.24 -2.82 -3.61
C TRP A 170 11.10 -3.41 -2.77
N TYR A 171 11.34 -4.52 -2.05
CA TYR A 171 10.32 -5.11 -1.17
C TYR A 171 9.86 -4.13 -0.09
N LEU A 172 10.80 -3.46 0.58
CA LEU A 172 10.49 -2.49 1.62
C LEU A 172 9.65 -1.33 1.07
N GLU A 173 10.04 -0.77 -0.08
CA GLU A 173 9.34 0.33 -0.74
C GLU A 173 7.91 -0.06 -1.09
N THR A 174 7.72 -1.24 -1.71
CA THR A 174 6.38 -1.76 -2.03
C THR A 174 5.55 -1.98 -0.77
N ILE A 175 6.08 -2.64 0.28
CA ILE A 175 5.34 -2.86 1.53
C ILE A 175 4.81 -1.55 2.09
N VAL A 176 5.70 -0.56 2.20
CA VAL A 176 5.35 0.72 2.83
C VAL A 176 4.40 1.52 1.95
N HIS A 177 4.57 1.50 0.63
CA HIS A 177 3.65 2.12 -0.33
C HIS A 177 2.22 1.57 -0.15
N GLU A 178 2.06 0.25 -0.13
CA GLU A 178 0.75 -0.39 0.03
C GLU A 178 0.16 -0.17 1.45
N MET A 179 1.00 -0.06 2.49
CA MET A 179 0.54 0.34 3.83
C MET A 179 0.00 1.77 3.86
N VAL A 180 0.63 2.68 3.10
CA VAL A 180 0.16 4.06 2.97
C VAL A 180 -1.19 4.10 2.26
N HIS A 181 -1.37 3.33 1.17
CA HIS A 181 -2.68 3.17 0.52
C HIS A 181 -3.76 2.80 1.53
N ILE A 182 -3.55 1.74 2.32
CA ILE A 182 -4.50 1.29 3.35
C ILE A 182 -4.87 2.43 4.31
N GLY A 183 -3.90 3.23 4.75
CA GLY A 183 -4.12 4.21 5.80
C GLY A 183 -4.83 5.50 5.36
N ILE A 184 -4.83 5.81 4.06
CA ILE A 184 -5.49 6.99 3.50
C ILE A 184 -6.82 6.68 2.81
N GLU A 185 -7.13 5.40 2.62
CA GLU A 185 -8.16 5.00 1.67
C GLU A 185 -9.56 5.53 1.99
N GLU A 186 -10.05 5.34 3.21
CA GLU A 186 -11.41 5.75 3.58
C GLU A 186 -11.50 7.29 3.72
N ASP A 187 -10.66 7.86 4.58
CA ASP A 187 -10.81 9.25 5.02
C ASP A 187 -10.26 10.29 4.04
N ILE A 188 -9.39 9.88 3.10
CA ILE A 188 -8.80 10.76 2.10
C ILE A 188 -9.27 10.40 0.70
N VAL A 189 -9.04 9.16 0.25
CA VAL A 189 -9.29 8.77 -1.15
C VAL A 189 -10.78 8.69 -1.44
N GLN A 190 -11.51 7.86 -0.70
CA GLN A 190 -12.94 7.62 -0.92
C GLN A 190 -13.77 8.85 -0.56
N LYS A 191 -13.50 9.49 0.59
CA LYS A 191 -14.18 10.73 1.02
C LYS A 191 -14.13 11.83 -0.06
N ASN A 192 -13.00 11.96 -0.76
CA ASN A 192 -12.76 13.04 -1.72
C ASN A 192 -12.83 12.60 -3.19
N TYR A 193 -13.20 11.34 -3.45
CA TYR A 193 -13.27 10.75 -4.79
C TYR A 193 -12.00 11.00 -5.62
N LEU A 194 -10.83 10.73 -5.02
CA LEU A 194 -9.57 10.86 -5.74
C LEU A 194 -9.53 9.85 -6.88
N SER A 195 -9.14 10.31 -8.07
CA SER A 195 -8.86 9.42 -9.18
C SER A 195 -7.68 8.51 -8.85
N HIS A 196 -7.57 7.39 -9.56
CA HIS A 196 -6.47 6.45 -9.37
C HIS A 196 -5.09 7.13 -9.47
N GLY A 197 -4.87 7.99 -10.46
CA GLY A 197 -3.58 8.70 -10.62
C GLY A 197 -3.29 9.70 -9.50
N GLU A 198 -4.29 10.38 -8.95
CA GLU A 198 -4.11 11.31 -7.82
C GLU A 198 -3.81 10.56 -6.53
N LYS A 199 -4.46 9.42 -6.33
CA LYS A 199 -4.20 8.51 -5.21
C LYS A 199 -2.76 7.99 -5.24
N GLU A 200 -2.32 7.40 -6.36
CA GLU A 200 -0.94 6.91 -6.50
C GLU A 200 0.07 8.04 -6.27
N ARG A 201 -0.21 9.25 -6.81
CA ARG A 201 0.66 10.41 -6.57
C ARG A 201 0.72 10.79 -5.10
N LEU A 202 -0.41 10.78 -4.40
CA LEU A 202 -0.45 11.14 -2.98
C LEU A 202 0.38 10.15 -2.14
N VAL A 203 0.27 8.85 -2.43
CA VAL A 203 1.10 7.83 -1.78
C VAL A 203 2.59 8.07 -2.05
N ASP A 204 2.96 8.35 -3.30
CA ASP A 204 4.33 8.69 -3.67
C ASP A 204 4.86 9.89 -2.89
N LEU A 205 4.06 10.94 -2.71
CA LEU A 205 4.43 12.13 -1.95
C LEU A 205 4.64 11.83 -0.46
N ILE A 206 3.78 11.01 0.14
CA ILE A 206 3.95 10.56 1.53
C ILE A 206 5.25 9.76 1.67
N CYS A 207 5.51 8.81 0.76
CA CYS A 207 6.73 8.01 0.77
C CYS A 207 7.99 8.87 0.57
N SER A 208 7.98 9.77 -0.42
CA SER A 208 9.15 10.54 -0.83
C SER A 208 9.44 11.80 0.01
N PHE A 209 8.46 12.34 0.73
CA PHE A 209 8.69 13.47 1.63
C PHE A 209 8.75 13.04 3.09
N TYR A 210 7.78 12.25 3.55
CA TYR A 210 7.66 11.94 4.98
C TYR A 210 8.45 10.70 5.41
N LEU A 211 8.62 9.71 4.53
CA LEU A 211 9.28 8.44 4.83
C LEU A 211 10.66 8.27 4.15
N ILE A 212 11.19 9.33 3.54
CA ILE A 212 12.44 9.31 2.75
C ILE A 212 13.68 8.87 3.53
N ASP A 213 13.71 9.16 4.83
CA ASP A 213 14.77 8.71 5.75
C ASP A 213 14.78 7.18 5.94
N LEU A 214 13.63 6.52 5.75
CA LEU A 214 13.49 5.07 5.78
C LEU A 214 13.56 4.47 4.37
N LEU A 215 13.19 5.24 3.34
CA LEU A 215 13.08 4.84 1.95
C LEU A 215 14.01 5.66 1.05
N SER A 216 15.30 5.75 1.41
CA SER A 216 16.26 6.68 0.78
C SER A 216 16.46 6.52 -0.74
N GLY A 217 15.98 5.43 -1.33
CA GLY A 217 16.01 5.15 -2.76
C GLY A 217 14.65 5.24 -3.47
N TYR A 218 13.60 5.67 -2.76
CA TYR A 218 12.22 5.61 -3.26
C TYR A 218 12.06 6.38 -4.57
N LYS A 219 11.49 5.70 -5.57
CA LYS A 219 11.21 6.29 -6.89
C LYS A 219 9.71 6.46 -7.06
N ASN A 220 9.32 7.70 -7.35
CA ASN A 220 7.95 8.00 -7.74
C ASN A 220 7.61 7.30 -9.05
N GLN A 221 6.35 6.93 -9.21
CA GLN A 221 5.82 6.43 -10.47
C GLN A 221 5.83 7.56 -11.53
N GLU A 222 6.12 7.23 -12.79
CA GLU A 222 6.34 8.25 -13.84
C GLU A 222 5.04 8.84 -14.41
N GLU A 223 3.92 8.10 -14.35
CA GLU A 223 2.65 8.42 -15.03
C GLU A 223 1.52 8.80 -14.05
N VAL A 224 1.71 9.87 -13.28
CA VAL A 224 0.76 10.29 -12.23
C VAL A 224 0.35 11.76 -12.35
N ASP A 225 -0.85 12.12 -11.86
CA ASP A 225 -1.38 13.49 -11.92
C ASP A 225 -0.63 14.39 -10.92
N LYS A 226 0.21 15.30 -11.44
CA LYS A 226 1.07 16.19 -10.65
C LYS A 226 0.37 17.45 -10.14
N LYS A 227 -0.92 17.67 -10.42
CA LYS A 227 -1.64 18.87 -9.94
C LYS A 227 -1.71 18.94 -8.42
N ILE A 228 -1.70 17.79 -7.75
CA ILE A 228 -1.73 17.70 -6.28
C ILE A 228 -0.41 18.18 -5.65
N ASP A 229 0.71 18.14 -6.37
CA ASP A 229 2.04 18.46 -5.85
C ASP A 229 2.13 19.86 -5.24
N SER A 230 1.42 20.85 -5.80
CA SER A 230 1.46 22.24 -5.29
C SER A 230 0.75 22.43 -3.94
N PHE A 231 0.01 21.43 -3.47
CA PHE A 231 -0.73 21.47 -2.21
C PHE A 231 -0.03 20.70 -1.10
N ILE A 232 0.92 19.85 -1.45
CA ILE A 232 1.46 18.83 -0.56
C ILE A 232 2.97 19.00 -0.43
N ASP A 233 3.40 19.23 0.80
CA ASP A 233 4.79 19.15 1.21
C ASP A 233 4.91 18.30 2.49
N GLU A 234 6.13 18.09 3.00
CA GLU A 234 6.35 17.28 4.20
C GLU A 234 5.58 17.84 5.42
N LYS A 235 5.51 19.17 5.56
CA LYS A 235 4.84 19.81 6.69
C LYS A 235 3.34 19.54 6.63
N ILE A 236 2.73 19.69 5.46
CA ILE A 236 1.32 19.40 5.22
C ILE A 236 1.02 17.92 5.49
N ILE A 237 1.83 17.00 4.97
CA ILE A 237 1.68 15.56 5.23
C ILE A 237 1.71 15.28 6.74
N ARG A 238 2.62 15.93 7.47
CA ARG A 238 2.77 15.73 8.91
C ARG A 238 1.60 16.31 9.69
N GLU A 239 1.16 17.52 9.36
CA GLU A 239 0.30 18.31 10.25
C GLU A 239 -1.19 18.21 9.91
N ASN A 240 -1.57 18.34 8.63
CA ASN A 240 -2.98 18.44 8.25
C ASN A 240 -3.22 18.12 6.76
N LEU A 241 -2.93 16.88 6.38
CA LEU A 241 -3.18 16.41 5.02
C LEU A 241 -4.65 16.56 4.56
N PRO A 242 -5.68 16.24 5.39
CA PRO A 242 -7.07 16.35 4.95
C PRO A 242 -7.46 17.73 4.42
N ALA A 243 -7.06 18.80 5.11
CA ALA A 243 -7.40 20.17 4.69
C ALA A 243 -6.74 20.56 3.35
N ALA A 244 -5.52 20.09 3.10
CA ALA A 244 -4.84 20.33 1.83
C ALA A 244 -5.53 19.59 0.66
N ILE A 245 -6.02 18.37 0.92
CA ILE A 245 -6.81 17.63 -0.07
C ILE A 245 -8.16 18.32 -0.32
N GLU A 246 -8.84 18.81 0.72
CA GLU A 246 -10.09 19.58 0.55
C GLU A 246 -9.86 20.85 -0.29
N ALA A 247 -8.73 21.55 -0.08
CA ALA A 247 -8.34 22.70 -0.90
C ALA A 247 -8.05 22.32 -2.36
N PHE A 248 -7.36 21.20 -2.59
CA PHE A 248 -7.13 20.65 -3.92
C PHE A 248 -8.44 20.33 -4.64
N ILE A 249 -9.40 19.68 -3.97
CA ILE A 249 -10.74 19.39 -4.54
C ILE A 249 -11.52 20.66 -4.83
N ALA A 250 -11.43 21.68 -3.96
CA ALA A 250 -12.10 22.96 -4.20
C ALA A 250 -11.56 23.66 -5.47
N GLN A 251 -10.27 23.52 -5.76
CA GLN A 251 -9.65 24.07 -6.96
C GLN A 251 -9.90 23.22 -8.22
N TYR A 252 -10.03 21.90 -8.06
CA TYR A 252 -10.34 20.96 -9.14
C TYR A 252 -11.60 20.13 -8.82
N PRO A 253 -12.80 20.77 -8.84
CA PRO A 253 -14.03 20.09 -8.47
C PRO A 253 -14.30 18.87 -9.32
N ARG A 254 -14.80 17.81 -8.68
CA ARG A 254 -15.24 16.60 -9.38
C ARG A 254 -16.62 16.84 -10.00
N GLU A 255 -16.82 16.39 -11.23
CA GLU A 255 -18.18 16.31 -11.76
C GLU A 255 -18.95 15.31 -10.91
N SER A 256 -20.10 15.74 -10.36
CA SER A 256 -20.98 14.87 -9.60
C SER A 256 -21.67 13.89 -10.55
N SER A 257 -20.94 12.90 -11.07
CA SER A 257 -21.53 11.88 -11.94
C SER A 257 -20.82 10.55 -11.81
N ALA A 258 -21.65 9.56 -11.49
CA ALA A 258 -21.41 8.11 -11.49
C ALA A 258 -20.53 7.60 -10.35
N LEU A 259 -21.21 7.24 -9.25
CA LEU A 259 -20.87 6.07 -8.44
C LEU A 259 -20.47 4.92 -9.38
N CYS A 260 -19.19 4.56 -9.40
CA CYS A 260 -18.72 3.26 -9.88
C CYS A 260 -18.62 2.32 -8.69
#